data_AF-A0AAD7JH44-F1
#
_entry.id   AF-A0AAD7JH44-F1
#
_cell.length_a   1.000
_cell.length_b   1.000
_cell.length_c   1.000
_cell.angle_alpha   90.00
_cell.angle_beta   90.00
_cell.angle_gamma   90.00
#
_symmetry.space_group_name_H-M   'P 1'
#
loop_
_entity.id
_entity.type
_entity.pdbx_description
1 polymer ?
#
loop_
_entity_poly.entity_id
_entity_poly.type
_entity_poly.pdbx_seq_one_letter_code
_entity_poly.pdbx_strand_id
1 'polypeptide(L)'
;PAVALEHSRYIRSVTCNPTSTSISVTFTDIGAFQTAASDWTAHSQLLLITYSAGCGSGITSQERSFHLVSNIQTSKSSLKITATIDTLPFHETFHEDQDLTFHVASYSLTHSAP
;
A
#
# COMPACT_ATOMS: atom_id res chain seq x y z
N PRO A 1 -3.30 -7.25 6.05
CA PRO A 1 -2.32 -6.20 6.45
C PRO A 1 -2.68 -4.86 5.81
N ALA A 2 -2.23 -3.75 6.40
CA ALA A 2 -2.41 -2.40 5.85
C ALA A 2 -1.06 -1.69 5.73
N VAL A 3 -0.83 -1.03 4.60
CA VAL A 3 0.43 -0.33 4.30
C VAL A 3 0.12 1.11 3.90
N ALA A 4 0.64 2.05 4.69
CA ALA A 4 0.67 3.46 4.31
C ALA A 4 1.86 3.72 3.38
N LEU A 5 1.59 4.23 2.18
CA LEU A 5 2.62 4.47 1.17
C LEU A 5 3.32 5.82 1.33
N GLU A 6 2.71 6.77 2.04
CA GLU A 6 3.28 8.10 2.25
C GLU A 6 4.35 8.13 3.35
N HIS A 7 5.22 9.13 3.29
CA HIS A 7 6.30 9.38 4.27
C HIS A 7 7.30 8.23 4.45
N SER A 8 7.23 7.18 3.62
CA SER A 8 8.26 6.16 3.54
C SER A 8 9.43 6.66 2.70
N ARG A 9 10.61 6.78 3.32
CA ARG A 9 11.87 7.08 2.60
C ARG A 9 12.23 6.05 1.52
N TYR A 10 11.55 4.90 1.54
CA TYR A 10 11.77 3.78 0.63
C TYR A 10 10.86 3.82 -0.60
N ILE A 11 9.84 4.69 -0.62
CA ILE A 11 8.92 4.85 -1.74
C ILE A 11 9.34 6.09 -2.52
N ARG A 12 9.66 5.88 -3.80
CA ARG A 12 10.04 6.94 -4.74
C ARG A 12 8.82 7.64 -5.30
N SER A 13 7.81 6.86 -5.69
CA SER A 13 6.58 7.38 -6.28
C SER A 13 5.47 6.35 -6.20
N VAL A 14 4.25 6.86 -6.10
CA VAL A 14 3.02 6.11 -6.24
C VAL A 14 2.27 6.69 -7.44
N THR A 15 1.73 5.83 -8.29
CA THR A 15 0.96 6.25 -9.47
C THR A 15 -0.24 5.35 -9.62
N CYS A 16 -1.43 5.95 -9.71
CA CYS A 16 -2.64 5.22 -10.02
C CYS A 16 -3.07 5.51 -11.46
N ASN A 17 -3.49 4.47 -12.15
CA ASN A 17 -4.12 4.58 -13.46
C ASN A 17 -5.63 4.40 -13.29
N PRO A 18 -6.42 5.48 -13.40
CA PRO A 18 -7.87 5.43 -13.17
C PRO A 18 -8.59 4.61 -14.25
N THR A 19 -8.01 4.45 -15.44
CA THR A 19 -8.63 3.71 -16.55
C THR A 19 -8.43 2.19 -16.42
N SER A 20 -7.36 1.75 -15.77
CA SER A 20 -7.01 0.33 -15.65
C SER A 20 -7.07 -0.19 -14.22
N THR A 21 -7.70 0.55 -13.30
CA THR A 21 -7.82 0.22 -11.87
C THR A 21 -6.52 -0.37 -11.32
N SER A 22 -5.39 0.30 -11.57
CA SER A 22 -4.08 -0.19 -11.16
C SER A 22 -3.30 0.85 -10.37
N ILE A 23 -2.57 0.38 -9.36
CA ILE A 23 -1.61 1.16 -8.59
C ILE A 23 -0.21 0.65 -8.88
N SER A 24 0.74 1.57 -9.02
CA SER A 24 2.15 1.27 -9.17
C SER A 24 2.93 1.98 -8.08
N VAL A 25 3.69 1.22 -7.31
CA VAL A 25 4.59 1.71 -6.26
C VAL A 25 6.03 1.46 -6.71
N THR A 26 6.79 2.54 -6.85
CA THR A 26 8.21 2.48 -7.20
C THR A 26 9.04 2.75 -5.96
N PHE A 27 10.04 1.92 -5.70
CA PHE A 27 10.89 1.99 -4.52
C PHE A 27 12.21 2.71 -4.83
N THR A 28 12.79 3.36 -3.83
CA THR A 28 14.13 3.99 -3.91
C THR A 28 15.25 2.99 -3.66
N ASP A 29 14.96 1.88 -2.98
CA ASP A 29 15.93 0.90 -2.51
C ASP A 29 15.53 -0.54 -2.91
N ILE A 30 16.53 -1.35 -3.26
CA ILE A 30 16.32 -2.74 -3.68
C ILE A 30 15.93 -3.64 -2.51
N GLY A 31 16.46 -3.40 -1.31
CA GLY A 31 16.11 -4.17 -0.12
C GLY A 31 14.65 -3.94 0.26
N ALA A 32 14.22 -2.68 0.29
CA ALA A 32 12.82 -2.32 0.54
C ALA A 32 11.87 -2.91 -0.50
N PHE A 33 12.23 -2.86 -1.78
CA PHE A 33 11.47 -3.52 -2.84
C PHE A 33 11.38 -5.04 -2.60
N GLN A 34 12.48 -5.71 -2.26
CA GLN A 34 12.50 -7.15 -2.05
C GLN A 34 11.65 -7.56 -0.84
N THR A 35 11.75 -6.81 0.26
CA THR A 35 10.92 -7.04 1.45
C THR A 35 9.44 -6.84 1.12
N ALA A 36 9.07 -5.73 0.48
CA ALA A 36 7.69 -5.47 0.07
C ALA A 36 7.18 -6.51 -0.94
N ALA A 37 7.99 -6.89 -1.93
CA ALA A 37 7.63 -7.90 -2.91
C ALA A 37 7.35 -9.26 -2.25
N SER A 38 8.20 -9.68 -1.31
CA SER A 38 8.01 -10.94 -0.57
C SER A 38 6.80 -10.88 0.36
N ASP A 39 6.64 -9.79 1.10
CA ASP A 39 5.57 -9.64 2.08
C ASP A 39 4.21 -9.47 1.41
N TRP A 40 4.09 -8.56 0.44
CA TRP A 40 2.82 -8.22 -0.18
C TRP A 40 2.26 -9.37 -1.02
N THR A 41 3.13 -10.13 -1.70
CA THR A 41 2.70 -11.30 -2.49
C THR A 41 2.29 -12.49 -1.63
N ALA A 42 2.73 -12.55 -0.36
CA ALA A 42 2.35 -13.62 0.56
C ALA A 42 0.94 -13.45 1.14
N HIS A 43 0.32 -12.27 0.98
CA HIS A 43 -0.99 -11.96 1.54
C HIS A 43 -2.10 -12.05 0.50
N SER A 44 -3.18 -12.76 0.84
CA SER A 44 -4.40 -12.84 0.01
C SER A 44 -5.20 -11.55 0.02
N GLN A 45 -5.05 -10.72 1.06
CA GLN A 45 -5.70 -9.43 1.21
C GLN A 45 -4.70 -8.40 1.77
N LEU A 46 -4.46 -7.36 1.00
CA LEU A 46 -3.58 -6.25 1.36
C LEU A 46 -4.31 -4.93 1.09
N LEU A 47 -4.27 -4.03 2.07
CA LEU A 47 -4.82 -2.69 1.98
C LEU A 47 -3.69 -1.68 1.79
N LEU A 48 -3.69 -0.95 0.67
CA LEU A 48 -2.79 0.16 0.44
C LEU A 48 -3.50 1.48 0.73
N ILE A 49 -2.82 2.36 1.48
CA ILE A 49 -3.33 3.67 1.89
C ILE A 49 -2.42 4.74 1.28
N THR A 50 -2.98 5.62 0.46
CA THR A 50 -2.22 6.69 -0.21
C THR A 50 -3.04 7.97 -0.35
N TYR A 51 -2.34 9.09 -0.46
CA TYR A 51 -2.88 10.41 -0.73
C TYR A 51 -2.49 10.89 -2.13
N SER A 52 -1.88 10.01 -2.94
CA SER A 52 -1.37 10.34 -4.25
C SER A 52 -2.50 10.75 -5.19
N ALA A 53 -2.31 11.87 -5.87
CA ALA A 53 -3.28 12.41 -6.81
C ALA A 53 -3.63 11.36 -7.89
N GLY A 54 -4.92 11.22 -8.20
CA GLY A 54 -5.42 10.21 -9.14
C GLY A 54 -5.63 8.82 -8.55
N CYS A 55 -5.29 8.59 -7.27
CA CYS A 55 -5.63 7.37 -6.54
C CYS A 55 -6.96 7.45 -5.77
N GLY A 56 -7.64 8.61 -5.72
CA GLY A 56 -8.92 8.79 -5.03
C GLY A 56 -10.09 8.99 -5.99
N SER A 57 -11.32 8.88 -5.48
CA SER A 57 -12.60 9.06 -6.22
C SER A 57 -12.89 10.51 -6.66
N GLY A 58 -11.94 11.44 -6.50
CA GLY A 58 -11.95 12.70 -7.24
C GLY A 58 -12.65 13.89 -6.59
N ILE A 59 -12.88 13.89 -5.27
CA ILE A 59 -13.51 15.05 -4.61
C ILE A 59 -12.46 16.08 -4.14
N THR A 60 -11.32 15.64 -3.61
CA THR A 60 -10.17 16.52 -3.33
C THR A 60 -8.83 15.81 -3.58
N SER A 61 -7.82 16.54 -4.07
CA SER A 61 -6.52 15.98 -4.47
C SER A 61 -5.61 15.54 -3.30
N GLN A 62 -6.15 15.41 -2.09
CA GLN A 62 -5.39 15.16 -0.85
C GLN A 62 -6.16 14.30 0.16
N GLU A 63 -7.28 13.69 -0.22
CA GLU A 63 -7.98 12.75 0.67
C GLU A 63 -7.27 11.39 0.70
N ARG A 64 -7.27 10.75 1.88
CA ARG A 64 -6.79 9.37 2.03
C ARG A 64 -7.66 8.46 1.19
N SER A 65 -7.03 7.69 0.33
CA SER A 65 -7.67 6.63 -0.45
C SER A 65 -7.24 5.27 0.07
N PHE A 66 -8.19 4.35 0.14
CA PHE A 66 -8.04 3.00 0.68
C PHE A 66 -8.27 1.99 -0.45
N HIS A 67 -7.25 1.17 -0.73
CA HIS A 67 -7.24 0.27 -1.87
C HIS A 67 -7.01 -1.15 -1.44
N LEU A 68 -8.00 -2.02 -1.62
CA LEU A 68 -7.76 -3.45 -1.58
C LEU A 68 -7.01 -3.83 -2.86
N VAL A 69 -5.92 -4.55 -2.71
CA VAL A 69 -5.07 -4.89 -3.86
C VAL A 69 -5.09 -6.37 -4.18
N SER A 70 -5.06 -6.67 -5.47
CA SER A 70 -4.99 -8.01 -6.04
C SER A 70 -4.05 -8.04 -7.25
N ASN A 71 -3.76 -9.24 -7.78
CA ASN A 71 -2.91 -9.41 -8.96
C ASN A 71 -1.56 -8.69 -8.89
N ILE A 72 -0.85 -8.85 -7.76
CA ILE A 72 0.43 -8.19 -7.51
C ILE A 72 1.49 -8.71 -8.48
N GLN A 73 2.08 -7.79 -9.25
CA GLN A 73 3.15 -8.04 -10.20
C GLN A 73 4.38 -7.25 -9.79
N THR A 74 5.55 -7.90 -9.81
CA THR A 74 6.80 -7.29 -9.37
C THR A 74 7.77 -7.15 -10.54
N SER A 75 8.45 -6.01 -10.62
CA SER A 75 9.45 -5.72 -11.64
C SER A 75 10.75 -5.29 -10.96
N LYS A 76 11.67 -6.25 -10.83
CA LYS A 76 12.97 -6.02 -10.18
C LYS A 76 13.83 -5.00 -10.93
N SER A 77 13.76 -4.96 -12.26
CA SER A 77 14.53 -4.02 -13.09
C SER A 77 14.15 -2.56 -12.85
N SER A 78 12.90 -2.30 -12.47
CA SER A 78 12.38 -0.95 -12.20
C SER A 78 12.10 -0.68 -10.72
N LEU A 79 12.41 -1.64 -9.84
CA LEU A 79 12.06 -1.62 -8.41
C LEU A 79 10.59 -1.24 -8.20
N LYS A 80 9.70 -1.85 -8.99
CA LYS A 80 8.29 -1.47 -9.06
C LYS A 80 7.39 -2.64 -8.73
N ILE A 81 6.37 -2.37 -7.92
CA ILE A 81 5.24 -3.27 -7.69
C ILE A 81 4.00 -2.66 -8.32
N THR A 82 3.29 -3.41 -9.14
CA THR A 82 2.02 -3.01 -9.75
C THR A 82 0.93 -3.97 -9.27
N ALA A 83 -0.23 -3.45 -8.90
CA ALA A 83 -1.37 -4.26 -8.46
C ALA A 83 -2.67 -3.69 -9.02
N THR A 84 -3.68 -4.56 -9.16
CA THR A 84 -5.06 -4.15 -9.39
C THR A 84 -5.63 -3.62 -8.08
N ILE A 85 -6.34 -2.49 -8.12
CA ILE A 85 -6.97 -1.86 -6.96
C ILE A 85 -8.49 -1.92 -7.05
N ASP A 86 -9.10 -2.16 -5.89
CA ASP A 86 -10.50 -1.89 -5.62
C ASP A 86 -10.56 -0.81 -4.53
N THR A 87 -11.14 0.35 -4.87
CA THR A 87 -11.13 1.53 -4.01
C THR A 87 -12.35 1.49 -3.09
N LEU A 88 -12.10 1.40 -1.79
CA LEU A 88 -13.15 1.40 -0.79
C LEU A 88 -13.60 2.84 -0.49
N PRO A 89 -14.91 3.15 -0.53
CA PRO A 89 -15.40 4.42 -0.06
C PRO A 89 -15.15 4.56 1.45
N PHE A 90 -14.84 5.77 1.90
CA PHE A 90 -14.50 6.05 3.31
C PHE A 90 -15.60 5.65 4.29
N HIS A 91 -16.88 5.59 3.87
CA HIS A 91 -17.99 5.17 4.72
C HIS A 91 -18.08 3.65 4.89
N GLU A 92 -17.63 2.84 3.93
CA GLU A 92 -17.66 1.37 4.03
C GLU A 92 -16.42 0.80 4.73
N THR A 93 -15.37 1.61 4.92
CA THR A 93 -14.18 1.22 5.70
C THR A 93 -14.43 1.23 7.21
N PHE A 94 -15.58 1.74 7.68
CA PHE A 94 -15.98 1.82 9.09
C PHE A 94 -17.36 1.21 9.36
N HIS A 95 -17.73 0.10 8.72
CA HIS A 95 -18.96 -0.59 9.11
C HIS A 95 -18.89 -1.03 10.58
N GLU A 96 -19.87 -0.58 11.39
CA GLU A 96 -19.98 -0.77 12.85
C GLU A 96 -19.92 -2.23 13.33
N ASP A 97 -20.07 -3.22 12.45
CA ASP A 97 -20.08 -4.65 12.77
C ASP A 97 -18.81 -5.41 12.33
N GLN A 98 -17.82 -4.73 11.73
CA GLN A 98 -16.50 -5.31 11.48
C GLN A 98 -15.42 -4.44 12.10
N ASP A 99 -14.94 -4.86 13.27
CA ASP A 99 -13.65 -4.41 13.78
C ASP A 99 -12.59 -4.67 12.70
N LEU A 100 -12.05 -3.60 12.12
CA LEU A 100 -10.77 -3.66 11.42
C LEU A 100 -9.72 -4.05 12.47
N THR A 101 -9.51 -5.36 12.61
CA THR A 101 -8.52 -5.91 13.54
C THR A 101 -7.14 -5.71 12.95
N PHE A 102 -6.55 -4.54 13.23
CA PHE A 102 -5.14 -4.30 12.96
C PHE A 102 -4.32 -5.11 13.95
N HIS A 103 -3.85 -6.29 13.52
CA HIS A 103 -2.71 -6.92 14.16
C HIS A 103 -1.46 -6.09 13.83
N VAL A 104 -1.28 -4.98 14.54
CA VAL A 104 -0.01 -4.26 14.56
C VAL A 104 0.99 -5.19 15.23
N ALA A 105 1.81 -5.87 14.42
CA ALA A 105 3.00 -6.53 14.94
C ALA A 105 3.87 -5.42 15.56
N SER A 106 3.82 -5.32 16.89
CA SER A 106 4.70 -4.48 17.67
C SER A 106 6.11 -5.03 17.52
N TYR A 107 6.89 -4.48 16.59
CA TYR A 107 8.32 -4.74 16.52
C TYR A 107 8.97 -4.08 17.74
N SER A 108 9.33 -4.87 18.74
CA SER A 108 10.28 -4.45 19.76
C SER A 108 11.66 -4.38 19.11
N LEU A 109 12.18 -3.17 18.93
CA LEU A 109 13.61 -2.98 18.68
C LEU A 109 14.33 -3.31 19.98
N THR A 110 14.74 -4.56 20.15
CA THR A 110 15.71 -4.92 21.19
C THR A 110 17.05 -4.28 20.80
N HIS A 111 17.34 -3.14 21.43
CA HIS A 111 18.64 -2.50 21.38
C HIS A 111 19.62 -3.33 22.22
N SER A 112 20.28 -4.30 21.60
CA SER A 112 21.49 -4.89 22.18
C SER A 112 22.67 -3.98 21.86
N ALA A 113 22.99 -3.08 22.79
CA ALA A 113 24.27 -2.38 22.82
C ALA A 113 25.35 -3.31 23.42
N PRO A 114 26.62 -3.20 22.97
CA PRO A 114 27.75 -4.00 23.45
C PRO A 114 28.20 -3.66 24.87
#